data_AF-A0AA88QSY8-F1
#
_entry.id   AF-A0AA88QSY8-F1
#
_cell.length_a   1.000
_cell.length_b   1.000
_cell.length_c   1.000
_cell.angle_alpha   90.00
_cell.angle_beta   90.00
_cell.angle_gamma   90.00
#
_symmetry.space_group_name_H-M   'P 1'
#
loop_
_entity.id
_entity.type
_entity.pdbx_description
1 polymer ?
#
loop_
_entity_poly.entity_id
_entity_poly.type
_entity_poly.pdbx_seq_one_letter_code
_entity_poly.pdbx_strand_id
1 'polypeptide(L)'
;MSLGLDLKSNNGMREKRRGLVVRAKKFTLCQTKRNRSRKSLARTHGFRKRMSTTSGRAIIARRRAKGRWTLCTKSNPNSGKRS
;
A
#
# COMPACT_ATOMS: atom_id res chain seq x y z
N MET A 1 -55.94 23.05 10.63
CA MET A 1 -55.39 22.76 11.97
C MET A 1 -53.89 22.51 11.80
N SER A 2 -53.07 23.51 12.12
CA SER A 2 -51.62 23.50 11.91
C SER A 2 -50.93 22.61 12.95
N LEU A 3 -50.10 21.65 12.51
CA LEU A 3 -49.17 20.95 13.39
C LEU A 3 -47.89 21.78 13.49
N GLY A 4 -47.86 22.69 14.46
CA GLY A 4 -46.65 23.43 14.82
C GLY A 4 -45.63 22.48 15.45
N LEU A 5 -44.47 22.34 14.80
CA LEU A 5 -43.31 21.65 15.37
C LEU A 5 -42.50 22.67 16.16
N ASP A 6 -42.56 22.60 17.49
CA ASP A 6 -41.65 23.36 18.36
C ASP A 6 -40.94 22.38 19.30
N LEU A 7 -39.69 22.06 18.97
CA LEU A 7 -38.78 21.32 19.85
C LEU A 7 -37.57 22.22 20.09
N LYS A 8 -37.66 22.96 21.21
CA LYS A 8 -36.57 23.73 21.80
C LYS A 8 -35.32 22.84 21.95
N SER A 9 -34.28 23.24 21.25
CA SER A 9 -32.92 22.73 21.41
C SER A 9 -32.45 22.95 22.85
N ASN A 10 -32.13 21.88 23.56
CA ASN A 10 -31.05 21.93 24.53
C ASN A 10 -30.53 20.52 24.83
N ASN A 11 -29.46 20.11 24.14
CA ASN A 11 -28.54 19.11 24.66
C ASN A 11 -27.12 19.51 24.28
N GLY A 12 -26.59 20.45 25.04
CA GLY A 12 -25.18 20.76 25.09
C GLY A 12 -24.41 19.58 25.69
N MET A 13 -23.90 18.70 24.83
CA MET A 13 -22.69 17.91 25.09
C MET A 13 -22.09 17.64 23.70
N ARG A 14 -21.38 18.63 23.16
CA ARG A 14 -20.42 18.38 22.06
C ARG A 14 -19.33 17.52 22.67
N GLU A 15 -19.56 16.21 22.67
CA GLU A 15 -18.57 15.21 23.00
C GLU A 15 -17.39 15.48 22.09
N LYS A 16 -16.35 16.14 22.64
CA LYS A 16 -15.09 16.34 21.95
C LYS A 16 -14.65 14.94 21.61
N ARG A 17 -14.87 14.51 20.37
CA ARG A 17 -14.35 13.26 19.81
C ARG A 17 -12.86 13.32 20.06
N ARG A 18 -12.41 12.73 21.17
CA ARG A 18 -11.01 12.55 21.50
C ARG A 18 -10.54 11.52 20.48
N GLY A 19 -10.23 11.99 19.28
CA GLY A 19 -9.58 11.16 18.27
C GLY A 19 -8.42 10.47 18.94
N LEU A 20 -8.26 9.17 18.69
CA LEU A 20 -7.17 8.39 19.27
C LEU A 20 -5.84 9.04 18.85
N VAL A 21 -5.25 9.87 19.69
CA VAL A 21 -3.96 10.51 19.42
C VAL A 21 -2.88 9.48 19.68
N VAL A 22 -2.63 8.64 18.68
CA VAL A 22 -1.48 7.73 18.68
C VAL A 22 -0.21 8.59 18.59
N ARG A 23 0.41 8.88 19.74
CA ARG A 23 1.77 9.44 19.80
C ARG A 23 2.75 8.37 19.34
N ALA A 24 2.97 8.29 18.03
CA ALA A 24 3.94 7.38 17.45
C ALA A 24 5.35 7.79 17.88
N LYS A 25 5.90 7.10 18.88
CA LYS A 25 7.31 7.16 19.26
C LYS A 25 8.06 6.13 18.43
N LYS A 26 8.88 6.59 17.47
CA LYS A 26 9.92 5.86 16.70
C LYS A 26 9.57 5.32 15.30
N PHE A 27 8.33 4.95 14.97
CA PHE A 27 7.92 4.71 13.57
C PHE A 27 6.48 5.18 13.36
N THR A 28 6.22 6.01 12.34
CA THR A 28 4.86 6.43 12.02
C THR A 28 4.04 5.20 11.60
N LEU A 29 2.83 5.04 12.14
CA LEU A 29 1.98 3.86 11.94
C LEU A 29 1.78 3.50 10.45
N CYS A 30 1.73 4.50 9.57
CA CYS A 30 1.52 4.35 8.13
C CYS A 30 2.80 4.12 7.29
N GLN A 31 3.98 3.97 7.90
CA GLN A 31 5.23 3.70 7.17
C GLN A 31 5.48 2.20 6.94
N THR A 32 4.80 1.66 5.92
CA THR A 32 4.94 0.26 5.49
C THR A 32 6.12 0.07 4.53
N LYS A 33 6.40 1.06 3.67
CA LYS A 33 7.54 1.05 2.75
C LYS A 33 8.76 1.70 3.42
N ARG A 34 9.71 0.88 3.85
CA ARG A 34 11.00 1.31 4.41
C ARG A 34 12.14 1.22 3.38
N ASN A 35 13.30 1.77 3.72
CA ASN A 35 14.52 1.69 2.90
C ASN A 35 15.14 0.28 2.93
N ARG A 36 14.52 -0.64 2.19
CA ARG A 36 15.00 -2.03 2.05
C ARG A 36 15.92 -2.16 0.84
N SER A 37 16.99 -2.95 0.98
CA SER A 37 17.95 -3.21 -0.10
C SER A 37 17.26 -3.71 -1.37
N ARG A 38 17.65 -3.14 -2.52
CA ARG A 38 17.14 -3.50 -3.86
C ARG A 38 17.38 -4.99 -4.17
N LYS A 39 18.49 -5.56 -3.68
CA LYS A 39 18.82 -6.98 -3.81
C LYS A 39 17.80 -7.88 -3.12
N SER A 40 17.33 -7.51 -1.93
CA SER A 40 16.30 -8.26 -1.20
C SER A 40 14.98 -8.24 -1.97
N LEU A 41 14.57 -7.07 -2.46
CA LEU A 41 13.33 -6.93 -3.24
C LEU A 41 13.36 -7.74 -4.55
N ALA A 42 14.53 -7.83 -5.20
CA ALA A 42 14.69 -8.59 -6.43
C ALA A 42 14.65 -10.10 -6.22
N ARG A 43 15.13 -10.60 -5.07
CA ARG A 43 14.99 -12.02 -4.71
C ARG A 43 13.53 -12.40 -4.47
N THR A 44 12.72 -11.49 -3.92
CA THR A 44 11.30 -11.76 -3.63
C THR A 44 10.39 -11.55 -4.85
N HIS A 45 10.59 -10.47 -5.60
CA HIS A 45 9.64 -10.03 -6.64
C HIS A 45 10.24 -9.89 -8.04
N GLY A 46 11.53 -10.20 -8.20
CA GLY A 46 12.25 -10.04 -9.46
C GLY A 46 11.88 -11.08 -10.51
N PHE A 47 12.38 -10.85 -11.73
CA PHE A 47 12.06 -11.66 -12.91
C PHE A 47 12.41 -13.15 -12.73
N ARG A 48 13.62 -13.44 -12.23
CA ARG A 48 14.08 -14.83 -12.00
C ARG A 48 13.14 -15.59 -11.05
N LYS A 49 12.67 -14.94 -9.98
CA LYS A 49 11.72 -15.54 -9.05
C LYS A 49 10.37 -15.84 -9.71
N ARG A 50 9.90 -14.98 -10.61
CA ARG A 50 8.68 -15.22 -11.40
C ARG A 50 8.85 -16.38 -12.38
N MET A 51 10.01 -16.56 -12.99
CA MET A 51 10.23 -17.64 -13.95
C MET A 51 10.33 -19.03 -13.28
N SER A 52 10.77 -19.06 -12.00
CA SER A 52 10.95 -20.30 -11.24
C SER A 52 9.66 -21.08 -11.00
N THR A 53 8.51 -20.41 -10.81
CA THR A 53 7.23 -21.08 -10.50
C THR A 53 6.27 -21.04 -11.67
N THR A 54 5.39 -22.04 -11.78
CA THR A 54 4.35 -22.10 -12.83
C THR A 54 3.39 -20.92 -12.75
N SER A 55 2.94 -20.57 -11.54
CA SER A 55 2.10 -19.39 -11.30
C SER A 55 2.79 -18.08 -11.68
N GLY A 56 4.10 -17.98 -11.46
CA GLY A 56 4.89 -16.82 -11.83
C GLY A 56 5.01 -16.63 -13.34
N ARG A 57 5.19 -17.73 -14.10
CA ARG A 57 5.16 -17.71 -15.57
C ARG A 57 3.80 -17.25 -16.10
N ALA A 58 2.70 -17.71 -15.52
CA ALA A 58 1.34 -17.27 -15.89
C ALA A 58 1.13 -15.76 -15.64
N ILE A 59 1.69 -15.19 -14.56
CA ILE A 59 1.66 -13.74 -14.34
C ILE A 59 2.37 -12.99 -15.46
N ILE A 60 3.56 -13.45 -15.88
CA ILE A 60 4.32 -12.79 -16.95
C ILE A 60 3.55 -12.85 -18.27
N ALA A 61 2.93 -14.00 -18.58
CA ALA A 61 2.07 -14.15 -19.76
C ALA A 61 0.93 -13.11 -19.76
N ARG A 62 0.19 -13.00 -18.65
CA ARG A 62 -0.88 -11.97 -18.52
C ARG A 62 -0.36 -10.53 -18.68
N ARG A 63 0.84 -10.25 -18.15
CA ARG A 63 1.43 -8.90 -18.27
C ARG A 63 1.86 -8.58 -19.69
N ARG A 64 2.35 -9.57 -20.44
CA ARG A 64 2.66 -9.45 -21.88
C ARG A 64 1.40 -9.29 -22.72
N ALA A 65 0.36 -10.09 -22.46
CA ALA A 65 -0.94 -9.95 -23.13
C ALA A 65 -1.56 -8.55 -22.94
N LYS A 66 -1.38 -7.95 -21.75
CA LYS A 66 -1.77 -6.56 -21.49
C LYS A 66 -0.87 -5.51 -22.17
N GLY A 67 0.28 -5.89 -22.73
CA GLY A 67 1.24 -4.97 -23.35
C GLY A 67 2.04 -4.13 -22.34
N ARG A 68 2.27 -4.64 -21.12
CA ARG A 68 3.07 -3.88 -20.14
C ARG A 68 4.55 -3.90 -20.51
N TRP A 69 5.09 -2.72 -20.78
CA TRP A 69 6.52 -2.47 -21.04
C TRP A 69 7.42 -3.03 -19.93
N THR A 70 7.12 -2.71 -18.67
CA THR A 70 7.85 -3.27 -17.52
C THR A 70 7.13 -4.49 -16.97
N LEU A 71 7.72 -5.68 -17.12
CA LEU A 71 7.13 -6.92 -16.63
C LEU A 71 7.35 -7.16 -15.13
N CYS A 72 8.51 -6.81 -14.59
CA CYS A 72 8.82 -6.92 -13.16
C CYS A 72 9.45 -5.61 -12.68
N THR A 73 8.82 -4.91 -11.75
CA THR A 73 9.28 -3.60 -11.27
C THR A 73 10.45 -3.67 -10.29
N LYS A 74 10.70 -4.84 -9.70
CA LYS A 74 11.75 -5.08 -8.71
C LYS A 74 12.84 -6.00 -9.27
N SER A 75 13.32 -5.75 -10.49
CA SER A 75 14.54 -6.39 -10.99
C SER A 75 15.78 -5.62 -10.50
N ASN A 76 16.87 -6.33 -10.20
CA ASN A 76 18.17 -5.73 -9.89
C ASN A 76 19.24 -6.43 -10.74
N PRO A 77 20.11 -5.70 -11.45
CA PRO A 77 21.25 -6.32 -12.12
C PRO A 77 22.28 -6.80 -11.09
N ASN A 78 23.14 -7.75 -11.48
CA ASN A 78 24.19 -8.26 -10.60
C ASN A 78 25.44 -7.38 -10.62
N SER A 79 25.56 -6.44 -11.55
CA SER A 79 26.70 -5.56 -11.76
C SER A 79 26.26 -4.18 -12.28
N GLY A 80 27.20 -3.23 -12.29
CA GLY A 80 27.02 -1.88 -12.84
C GLY A 80 26.48 -0.87 -11.82
N LYS A 81 26.14 0.34 -12.30
CA LYS A 81 25.72 1.47 -11.43
C LYS A 81 24.50 1.18 -10.54
N ARG A 82 23.75 0.13 -10.86
CA ARG A 82 22.54 -0.30 -10.14
C ARG A 82 22.72 -1.63 -9.40
N SER A 83 23.93 -2.20 -9.29
CA SER A 83 24.13 -3.36 -8.40
C SER A 83 23.81 -3.02 -6.94
#